data_AF-A0A836RB85-F1
#
_entry.id   AF-A0A836RB85-F1
#
_cell.length_a   1.000
_cell.length_b   1.000
_cell.length_c   1.000
_cell.angle_alpha   90.00
_cell.angle_beta   90.00
_cell.angle_gamma   90.00
#
_symmetry.space_group_name_H-M   'P 1'
#
loop_
_entity.id
_entity.type
_entity.pdbx_description
1 polymer ?
#
loop_
_entity_poly.entity_id
_entity_poly.type
_entity_poly.pdbx_seq_one_letter_code
_entity_poly.pdbx_strand_id
1 'polypeptide(L)'
;MILVRSLHYFFLEDFGYLIGMTVWLAMLLAGLWSLVLYRQSTHDVPQRLRRANWLLSVWMGLATLTAVELYFALFYDTTDSFNRTKVSRKWYRLYADRQRRPLEIRPGAGIYYRDDHDFPKHPRGGRNRICFLGDSFTFGHGIRRIQDRFSNLVQAELDRRAPGRFEVTNLSDAGTDLFWVEGLLKELFQ
;
A
#
# COMPACT_ATOMS: atom_id res chain seq x y z
N MET A 1 -1.45 -8.57 -16.50
CA MET A 1 -2.03 -7.22 -16.75
C MET A 1 -2.17 -6.35 -15.51
N ILE A 2 -2.39 -6.90 -14.31
CA ILE A 2 -2.49 -6.13 -13.04
C ILE A 2 -1.15 -5.52 -12.61
N LEU A 3 -0.02 -6.20 -12.86
CA LEU A 3 1.31 -5.71 -12.51
C LEU A 3 1.65 -4.37 -13.20
N VAL A 4 1.40 -4.27 -14.51
CA VAL A 4 1.72 -3.07 -15.32
C VAL A 4 0.89 -1.85 -14.88
N ARG A 5 -0.41 -2.06 -14.55
CA ARG A 5 -1.29 -0.99 -14.06
C ARG A 5 -0.96 -0.57 -12.63
N SER A 6 -0.59 -1.52 -11.76
CA SER A 6 -0.11 -1.17 -10.41
C SER A 6 1.25 -0.48 -10.42
N LEU A 7 2.15 -0.84 -11.35
CA LEU A 7 3.36 -0.07 -11.61
C LEU A 7 3.01 1.36 -12.04
N HIS A 8 2.20 1.56 -13.08
CA HIS A 8 1.98 2.90 -13.66
C HIS A 8 1.57 4.00 -12.66
N TYR A 9 0.80 3.67 -11.61
CA TYR A 9 0.38 4.63 -10.58
C TYR A 9 1.34 4.74 -9.39
N PHE A 10 2.09 3.69 -9.04
CA PHE A 10 3.24 3.85 -8.14
C PHE A 10 4.27 4.81 -8.76
N PHE A 11 4.37 4.80 -10.09
CA PHE A 11 5.32 5.60 -10.86
C PHE A 11 4.97 7.08 -10.94
N LEU A 12 3.70 7.48 -10.78
CA LEU A 12 3.28 8.87 -11.01
C LEU A 12 3.60 9.83 -9.86
N GLU A 13 3.65 9.36 -8.60
CA GLU A 13 3.96 10.23 -7.45
C GLU A 13 5.33 9.94 -6.80
N ASP A 14 5.88 8.73 -6.94
CA ASP A 14 7.24 8.38 -6.48
C ASP A 14 8.27 8.42 -7.62
N PHE A 15 8.00 9.21 -8.67
CA PHE A 15 8.88 9.32 -9.85
C PHE A 15 10.31 9.71 -9.47
N GLY A 16 10.47 10.58 -8.45
CA GLY A 16 11.77 10.95 -7.91
C GLY A 16 12.53 9.78 -7.28
N TYR A 17 11.85 8.88 -6.57
CA TYR A 17 12.46 7.69 -6.00
C TYR A 17 12.94 6.73 -7.09
N LEU A 18 12.14 6.52 -8.15
CA LEU A 18 12.48 5.63 -9.25
C LEU A 18 13.63 6.19 -10.11
N ILE A 19 13.62 7.50 -10.40
CA ILE A 19 14.75 8.16 -11.06
C ILE A 19 16.00 8.00 -10.19
N GLY A 20 15.90 8.32 -8.90
CA GLY A 20 17.00 8.20 -7.95
C GLY A 20 17.57 6.78 -7.93
N MET A 21 16.70 5.76 -7.88
CA MET A 21 17.11 4.36 -7.92
C MET A 21 17.74 3.96 -9.26
N THR A 22 17.21 4.46 -10.38
CA THR A 22 17.77 4.19 -11.72
C THR A 22 19.18 4.78 -11.87
N VAL A 23 19.36 6.04 -11.45
CA VAL A 23 20.66 6.72 -11.42
C VAL A 23 21.62 5.99 -10.48
N TRP A 24 21.15 5.57 -9.29
CA TRP A 24 21.94 4.79 -8.34
C TRP A 24 22.42 3.45 -8.90
N LEU A 25 21.55 2.70 -9.58
CA LEU A 25 21.91 1.45 -10.23
C LEU A 25 22.93 1.66 -11.36
N ALA A 26 22.77 2.71 -12.17
CA ALA A 26 23.75 3.07 -13.19
C ALA A 26 25.12 3.40 -12.57
N MET A 27 25.15 4.13 -11.46
CA MET A 27 26.38 4.42 -10.71
C MET A 27 27.00 3.15 -10.11
N LEU A 28 26.20 2.22 -9.58
CA LEU A 28 26.71 0.93 -9.08
C LEU A 28 27.37 0.12 -10.19
N LEU A 29 26.75 0.04 -11.38
CA LEU A 29 27.32 -0.68 -12.53
C LEU A 29 28.61 -0.02 -13.03
N ALA A 30 28.62 1.32 -13.17
CA ALA A 30 29.81 2.07 -13.56
C ALA A 30 30.93 1.93 -12.52
N GLY A 31 30.58 1.92 -11.23
CA GLY A 31 31.50 1.69 -10.12
C GLY A 31 32.11 0.29 -10.16
N LEU A 32 31.31 -0.75 -10.41
CA LEU A 32 31.82 -2.12 -10.57
C LEU A 32 32.82 -2.19 -11.72
N TRP A 33 32.44 -1.68 -12.89
CA TRP A 33 33.29 -1.67 -14.07
C TRP A 33 34.63 -0.99 -13.79
N SER A 34 34.58 0.21 -13.19
CA SER A 34 35.78 0.97 -12.81
C SER A 34 36.65 0.23 -11.79
N LEU A 35 36.05 -0.43 -10.81
CA LEU A 35 36.79 -1.21 -9.80
C LEU A 35 37.44 -2.46 -10.39
N VAL A 36 36.80 -3.11 -11.36
CA VAL A 36 37.37 -4.25 -12.08
C VAL A 36 38.59 -3.80 -12.89
N LEU A 37 38.49 -2.69 -13.63
CA LEU A 37 39.62 -2.11 -14.37
C LEU A 37 40.75 -1.66 -13.42
N TYR A 38 40.41 -1.04 -12.30
CA TYR A 38 41.38 -0.64 -11.27
C TYR A 38 42.10 -1.85 -10.67
N ARG A 39 41.38 -2.94 -10.38
CA ARG A 39 41.98 -4.17 -9.88
C ARG A 39 42.92 -4.81 -10.91
N GLN A 40 42.52 -4.85 -12.18
CA GLN A 40 43.34 -5.40 -13.27
C GLN A 40 44.65 -4.61 -13.44
N SER A 41 44.58 -3.27 -13.41
CA SER A 41 45.76 -2.40 -13.53
C SER A 41 46.69 -2.38 -12.31
N THR A 42 46.27 -2.95 -11.18
CA THR A 42 47.02 -2.92 -9.91
C THR A 42 47.44 -4.30 -9.41
N HIS A 43 47.29 -5.33 -10.25
CA HIS A 43 47.64 -6.72 -9.98
C HIS A 43 49.06 -6.89 -9.40
N ASP A 44 50.04 -6.16 -9.94
CA ASP A 44 51.45 -6.31 -9.56
C ASP A 44 51.85 -5.54 -8.29
N VAL A 45 50.96 -4.69 -7.75
CA VAL A 45 51.26 -3.84 -6.59
C VAL A 45 50.41 -4.28 -5.39
N PRO A 46 50.97 -5.05 -4.43
CA PRO A 46 50.18 -5.73 -3.40
C PRO A 46 49.39 -4.78 -2.49
N GLN A 47 49.91 -3.59 -2.19
CA GLN A 47 49.17 -2.58 -1.41
C GLN A 47 47.95 -2.02 -2.16
N ARG A 48 48.06 -1.83 -3.48
CA ARG A 48 46.96 -1.33 -4.33
C ARG A 48 45.93 -2.43 -4.56
N LEU A 49 46.37 -3.67 -4.73
CA LEU A 49 45.50 -4.84 -4.79
C LEU A 49 44.66 -5.01 -3.51
N ARG A 50 45.26 -4.82 -2.32
CA ARG A 50 44.52 -4.85 -1.05
C ARG A 50 43.43 -3.77 -0.99
N ARG A 51 43.72 -2.55 -1.47
CA ARG A 51 42.73 -1.47 -1.56
C ARG A 51 41.61 -1.82 -2.55
N ALA A 52 41.95 -2.36 -3.72
CA ALA A 52 40.98 -2.77 -4.73
C ALA A 52 40.01 -3.84 -4.18
N ASN A 53 40.52 -4.85 -3.48
CA ASN A 53 39.68 -5.87 -2.85
C ASN A 53 38.78 -5.29 -1.75
N TRP A 54 39.30 -4.37 -0.92
CA TRP A 54 38.48 -3.71 0.10
C TRP A 54 37.34 -2.88 -0.51
N LEU A 55 37.64 -2.10 -1.55
CA LEU A 55 36.62 -1.34 -2.29
C LEU A 55 35.58 -2.25 -2.95
N LEU A 56 36.00 -3.38 -3.50
CA LEU A 56 35.09 -4.37 -4.07
C LEU A 56 34.18 -4.98 -2.99
N SER A 57 34.70 -5.27 -1.80
CA SER A 57 33.89 -5.75 -0.67
C SER A 57 32.85 -4.72 -0.24
N VAL A 58 33.23 -3.44 -0.15
CA VAL A 58 32.28 -2.34 0.15
C VAL A 58 31.20 -2.26 -0.94
N TRP A 59 31.61 -2.33 -2.22
CA TRP A 59 30.68 -2.34 -3.34
C TRP A 59 29.70 -3.52 -3.27
N MET A 60 30.16 -4.73 -2.96
CA MET A 60 29.31 -5.91 -2.81
C MET A 60 28.29 -5.74 -1.66
N GLY A 61 28.71 -5.12 -0.56
CA GLY A 61 27.81 -4.75 0.54
C GLY A 61 26.72 -3.80 0.09
N LEU A 62 27.09 -2.73 -0.63
CA LEU A 62 26.13 -1.76 -1.18
C LEU A 62 25.18 -2.39 -2.19
N ALA A 63 25.68 -3.27 -3.06
CA ALA A 63 24.85 -4.01 -4.02
C ALA A 63 23.83 -4.91 -3.31
N THR A 64 24.24 -5.59 -2.25
CA THR A 64 23.35 -6.44 -1.43
C THR A 64 22.26 -5.62 -0.75
N LEU A 65 22.61 -4.52 -0.10
CA LEU A 65 21.64 -3.61 0.51
C LEU A 65 20.67 -3.03 -0.52
N THR A 66 21.17 -2.69 -1.71
CA THR A 66 20.34 -2.22 -2.82
C THR A 66 19.37 -3.30 -3.30
N ALA A 67 19.80 -4.56 -3.39
CA ALA A 67 18.93 -5.68 -3.75
C ALA A 67 17.81 -5.89 -2.70
N VAL A 68 18.12 -5.77 -1.42
CA VAL A 68 17.13 -5.82 -0.33
C VAL A 68 16.13 -4.67 -0.45
N GLU A 69 16.59 -3.44 -0.66
CA GLU A 69 15.72 -2.28 -0.88
C GLU A 69 14.81 -2.48 -2.10
N LEU A 70 15.35 -2.98 -3.23
CA LEU A 70 14.57 -3.30 -4.42
C LEU A 70 13.53 -4.38 -4.16
N TYR A 71 13.84 -5.39 -3.35
CA TYR A 71 12.87 -6.39 -2.93
C TYR A 71 11.69 -5.75 -2.19
N PHE A 72 11.99 -4.86 -1.24
CA PHE A 72 10.95 -4.12 -0.52
C PHE A 72 10.16 -3.17 -1.42
N ALA A 73 10.84 -2.49 -2.35
CA ALA A 73 10.22 -1.54 -3.25
C ALA A 73 9.31 -2.22 -4.28
N LEU A 74 9.70 -3.37 -4.82
CA LEU A 74 9.02 -4.01 -5.95
C LEU A 74 8.05 -5.12 -5.53
N PHE A 75 8.46 -6.00 -4.62
CA PHE A 75 7.75 -7.25 -4.36
C PHE A 75 7.04 -7.28 -3.00
N TYR A 76 7.62 -6.64 -1.98
CA TYR A 76 7.05 -6.71 -0.65
C TYR A 76 5.98 -5.63 -0.46
N ASP A 77 4.72 -6.08 -0.35
CA ASP A 77 3.57 -5.24 -0.04
C ASP A 77 2.90 -5.78 1.22
N THR A 78 3.15 -5.11 2.33
CA THR A 78 2.46 -5.34 3.60
C THR A 78 2.00 -4.01 4.19
N THR A 79 1.26 -4.08 5.27
CA THR A 79 0.84 -2.92 6.04
C THR A 79 1.48 -2.92 7.42
N ASP A 80 1.57 -1.75 8.05
CA ASP A 80 1.96 -1.62 9.45
C ASP A 80 0.90 -0.86 10.25
N SER A 81 0.90 -1.04 11.57
CA SER A 81 -0.13 -0.51 12.46
C SER A 81 -0.24 1.03 12.46
N PHE A 82 0.75 1.76 11.94
CA PHE A 82 0.81 3.22 12.03
C PHE A 82 0.93 3.91 10.66
N ASN A 83 0.83 3.16 9.57
CA ASN A 83 1.13 3.58 8.21
C ASN A 83 2.46 4.36 8.04
N ARG A 84 3.51 4.01 8.80
CA ARG A 84 4.76 4.79 8.84
C ARG A 84 5.81 4.33 7.83
N THR A 85 5.85 3.04 7.51
CA THR A 85 6.81 2.49 6.55
C THR A 85 6.43 2.85 5.11
N LYS A 86 7.44 2.94 4.23
CA LYS A 86 7.22 3.13 2.78
C LYS A 86 6.37 2.00 2.19
N VAL A 87 6.55 0.78 2.71
CA VAL A 87 5.80 -0.41 2.31
C VAL A 87 4.32 -0.27 2.66
N SER A 88 3.99 0.14 3.88
CA SER A 88 2.60 0.38 4.28
C SER A 88 1.95 1.48 3.42
N ARG A 89 2.65 2.60 3.23
CA ARG A 89 2.15 3.69 2.37
C ARG A 89 1.95 3.24 0.91
N LYS A 90 2.83 2.39 0.39
CA LYS A 90 2.67 1.76 -0.93
C LYS A 90 1.40 0.92 -0.98
N TRP A 91 1.17 0.07 0.03
CA TRP A 91 -0.03 -0.76 0.09
C TRP A 91 -1.32 0.07 0.11
N TYR A 92 -1.37 1.13 0.93
CA TYR A 92 -2.54 2.02 0.98
C TYR A 92 -2.84 2.64 -0.37
N ARG A 93 -1.83 3.22 -1.03
CA ARG A 93 -1.97 3.81 -2.36
C ARG A 93 -2.43 2.82 -3.43
N LEU A 94 -1.91 1.59 -3.39
CA LEU A 94 -2.20 0.59 -4.42
C LEU A 94 -3.55 -0.09 -4.22
N TYR A 95 -3.96 -0.35 -2.98
CA TYR A 95 -5.09 -1.22 -2.68
C TYR A 95 -6.20 -0.53 -1.90
N ALA A 96 -5.88 0.34 -0.93
CA ALA A 96 -6.88 0.98 -0.10
C ALA A 96 -7.48 2.22 -0.76
N ASP A 97 -6.65 3.20 -1.15
CA ASP A 97 -7.09 4.52 -1.60
C ASP A 97 -7.87 4.46 -2.91
N ARG A 98 -7.53 3.50 -3.78
CA ARG A 98 -8.27 3.25 -5.03
C ARG A 98 -9.69 2.71 -4.81
N GLN A 99 -9.92 2.15 -3.64
CA GLN A 99 -11.19 1.56 -3.25
C GLN A 99 -11.92 2.45 -2.23
N ARG A 100 -11.37 3.64 -1.92
CA ARG A 100 -12.04 4.64 -1.10
C ARG A 100 -13.06 5.40 -1.94
N ARG A 101 -14.19 5.72 -1.31
CA ARG A 101 -15.30 6.48 -1.87
C ARG A 101 -15.62 7.64 -0.93
N PRO A 102 -15.95 8.83 -1.46
CA PRO A 102 -16.45 9.91 -0.64
C PRO A 102 -17.89 9.65 -0.22
N LEU A 103 -18.21 9.92 1.04
CA LEU A 103 -19.57 10.02 1.56
C LEU A 103 -19.80 11.45 2.01
N GLU A 104 -20.60 12.18 1.26
CA GLU A 104 -21.07 13.50 1.67
C GLU A 104 -22.25 13.34 2.62
N ILE A 105 -22.07 13.81 3.86
CA ILE A 105 -23.07 13.76 4.93
C ILE A 105 -23.85 15.07 4.97
N ARG A 106 -23.13 16.21 4.88
CA ARG A 106 -23.69 17.57 4.79
C ARG A 106 -22.93 18.40 3.74
N PRO A 107 -23.49 19.50 3.22
CA PRO A 107 -22.78 20.37 2.28
C PRO A 107 -21.44 20.83 2.87
N GLY A 108 -20.33 20.41 2.26
CA GLY A 108 -18.98 20.72 2.73
C GLY A 108 -18.44 19.83 3.87
N ALA A 109 -19.18 18.80 4.30
CA ALA A 109 -18.74 17.84 5.32
C ALA A 109 -19.01 16.39 4.89
N GLY A 110 -17.95 15.57 4.90
CA GLY A 110 -18.03 14.17 4.50
C GLY A 110 -16.83 13.36 4.96
N ILE A 111 -16.92 12.05 4.78
CA ILE A 111 -15.86 11.10 5.10
C ILE A 111 -15.45 10.31 3.86
N TYR A 112 -14.25 9.73 3.89
CA TYR A 112 -13.88 8.69 2.94
C TYR A 112 -14.04 7.33 3.63
N TYR A 113 -14.62 6.38 2.92
CA TYR A 113 -14.78 5.00 3.39
C TYR A 113 -14.38 4.06 2.27
N ARG A 114 -13.93 2.85 2.63
CA ARG A 114 -13.54 1.85 1.65
C ARG A 114 -14.70 0.88 1.47
N ASP A 115 -15.34 0.88 0.29
CA ASP A 115 -16.36 -0.12 -0.04
C ASP A 115 -16.48 -0.36 -1.56
N ASP A 116 -17.04 -1.51 -1.94
CA ASP A 116 -17.22 -1.87 -3.35
C ASP A 116 -18.44 -1.21 -4.00
N HIS A 117 -19.37 -0.68 -3.20
CA HIS A 117 -20.57 0.05 -3.61
C HIS A 117 -20.75 1.34 -2.80
N ASP A 118 -21.60 2.23 -3.30
CA ASP A 118 -21.88 3.50 -2.62
C ASP A 118 -22.83 3.30 -1.43
N PHE A 119 -22.59 4.03 -0.34
CA PHE A 119 -23.47 4.05 0.83
C PHE A 119 -24.87 4.54 0.41
N PRO A 120 -25.91 3.69 0.54
CA PRO A 120 -27.24 4.05 0.06
C PRO A 120 -27.89 5.02 1.06
N LYS A 121 -28.13 6.28 0.69
CA LYS A 121 -28.75 7.28 1.59
C LYS A 121 -30.13 6.86 2.11
N HIS A 122 -30.87 6.09 1.31
CA HIS A 122 -32.17 5.54 1.70
C HIS A 122 -32.14 4.01 1.62
N PRO A 123 -32.71 3.29 2.61
CA PRO A 123 -32.88 1.85 2.53
C PRO A 123 -33.65 1.50 1.25
N ARG A 124 -33.09 0.62 0.42
CA ARG A 124 -33.86 0.05 -0.68
C ARG A 124 -35.00 -0.76 -0.07
N GLY A 125 -36.24 -0.37 -0.38
CA GLY A 125 -37.44 -0.91 0.25
C GLY A 125 -37.42 -2.45 0.31
N GLY A 126 -37.63 -3.00 1.50
CA GLY A 126 -37.66 -4.45 1.75
C GLY A 126 -36.33 -5.09 2.18
N ARG A 127 -35.21 -4.35 2.20
CA ARG A 127 -33.92 -4.86 2.67
C ARG A 127 -33.56 -4.36 4.07
N ASN A 128 -33.04 -5.26 4.90
CA ASN A 128 -32.44 -4.91 6.18
C ASN A 128 -30.99 -4.45 5.95
N ARG A 129 -30.63 -3.28 6.49
CA ARG A 129 -29.27 -2.76 6.38
C ARG A 129 -28.42 -3.18 7.56
N ILE A 130 -27.19 -3.60 7.27
CA ILE A 130 -26.15 -3.86 8.27
C ILE A 130 -24.97 -2.94 7.94
N CYS A 131 -24.68 -2.01 8.83
CA CYS A 131 -23.53 -1.11 8.67
C CYS A 131 -22.41 -1.53 9.62
N PHE A 132 -21.23 -1.82 9.07
CA PHE A 132 -20.01 -2.04 9.82
C PHE A 132 -19.32 -0.70 10.05
N LEU A 133 -19.05 -0.39 11.32
CA LEU A 133 -18.34 0.80 11.79
C LEU A 133 -17.18 0.34 12.65
N GLY A 134 -16.04 0.99 12.52
CA GLY A 134 -14.87 0.65 13.32
C GLY A 134 -13.60 1.23 12.77
N ASP A 135 -12.49 0.67 13.25
CA ASP A 135 -11.14 1.12 12.97
C ASP A 135 -10.49 0.34 11.81
N SER A 136 -9.15 0.28 11.84
CA SER A 136 -8.33 -0.45 10.88
C SER A 136 -8.72 -1.93 10.67
N PHE A 137 -9.21 -2.63 11.71
CA PHE A 137 -9.64 -4.02 11.56
C PHE A 137 -10.89 -4.12 10.69
N THR A 138 -11.88 -3.26 10.96
CA THR A 138 -13.12 -3.19 10.18
C THR A 138 -12.86 -2.68 8.77
N PHE A 139 -11.90 -1.77 8.61
CA PHE A 139 -11.45 -1.24 7.32
C PHE A 139 -10.89 -2.32 6.38
N GLY A 140 -10.41 -3.43 6.93
CA GLY A 140 -9.72 -4.48 6.20
C GLY A 140 -8.27 -4.10 5.90
N HIS A 141 -7.58 -3.53 6.90
CA HIS A 141 -6.16 -3.24 6.84
C HIS A 141 -5.37 -4.53 6.53
N GLY A 142 -4.48 -4.49 5.53
CA GLY A 142 -3.73 -5.65 5.03
C GLY A 142 -4.48 -6.52 3.99
N ILE A 143 -5.80 -6.37 3.84
CA ILE A 143 -6.60 -7.12 2.87
C ILE A 143 -6.60 -6.42 1.49
N ARG A 144 -5.93 -7.02 0.49
CA ARG A 144 -5.74 -6.40 -0.85
C ARG A 144 -7.02 -6.31 -1.68
N ARG A 145 -7.84 -7.37 -1.68
CA ARG A 145 -9.10 -7.42 -2.44
C ARG A 145 -10.25 -7.08 -1.52
N ILE A 146 -11.07 -6.12 -1.91
CA ILE A 146 -12.17 -5.64 -1.07
C ILE A 146 -13.18 -6.74 -0.75
N GLN A 147 -13.35 -7.70 -1.66
CA GLN A 147 -14.24 -8.85 -1.51
C GLN A 147 -13.81 -9.80 -0.37
N ASP A 148 -12.51 -9.82 -0.03
CA ASP A 148 -11.95 -10.71 0.99
C ASP A 148 -12.04 -10.09 2.40
N ARG A 149 -12.59 -8.88 2.55
CA ARG A 149 -12.80 -8.25 3.85
C ARG A 149 -13.96 -8.89 4.59
N PHE A 150 -13.92 -8.83 5.91
CA PHE A 150 -14.96 -9.38 6.77
C PHE A 150 -16.38 -8.92 6.39
N SER A 151 -16.61 -7.61 6.19
CA SER A 151 -17.92 -7.08 5.79
C SER A 151 -18.42 -7.66 4.46
N ASN A 152 -17.53 -7.83 3.48
CA ASN A 152 -17.88 -8.35 2.17
C ASN A 152 -18.09 -9.88 2.20
N LEU A 153 -17.35 -10.60 3.05
CA LEU A 153 -17.62 -12.01 3.34
C LEU A 153 -18.98 -12.21 4.03
N VAL A 154 -19.35 -11.31 4.94
CA VAL A 154 -20.68 -11.31 5.57
C VAL A 154 -21.78 -11.04 4.54
N GLN A 155 -21.61 -10.06 3.65
CA GLN A 155 -22.54 -9.82 2.54
C GLN A 155 -22.71 -11.08 1.69
N ALA A 156 -21.60 -11.71 1.26
CA ALA A 156 -21.64 -12.90 0.42
C ALA A 156 -22.32 -14.09 1.10
N GLU A 157 -22.14 -14.26 2.41
CA GLU A 157 -22.84 -15.29 3.18
C GLU A 157 -24.34 -15.00 3.30
N LEU A 158 -24.71 -13.75 3.57
CA LEU A 158 -26.12 -13.34 3.69
C LEU A 158 -26.86 -13.46 2.36
N ASP A 159 -26.22 -13.07 1.25
CA ASP A 159 -26.79 -13.25 -0.09
C ASP A 159 -26.99 -14.73 -0.43
N ARG A 160 -26.12 -15.62 0.06
CA ARG A 160 -26.28 -17.06 -0.15
C ARG A 160 -27.46 -17.63 0.63
N ARG A 161 -27.68 -17.16 1.87
CA ARG A 161 -28.73 -17.69 2.76
C ARG A 161 -30.10 -17.03 2.58
N ALA A 162 -30.12 -15.74 2.29
CA ALA A 162 -31.33 -14.94 2.15
C ALA A 162 -31.14 -13.88 1.05
N PRO A 163 -31.14 -14.30 -0.24
CA PRO A 163 -30.83 -13.42 -1.37
C PRO A 163 -31.68 -12.15 -1.36
N GLY A 164 -31.03 -10.99 -1.46
CA GLY A 164 -31.70 -9.71 -1.58
C GLY A 164 -32.43 -9.23 -0.32
N ARG A 165 -32.30 -9.92 0.81
CA ARG A 165 -32.89 -9.51 2.10
C ARG A 165 -32.01 -8.53 2.87
N PHE A 166 -30.69 -8.57 2.66
CA PHE A 166 -29.73 -7.76 3.40
C PHE A 166 -28.88 -6.89 2.48
N GLU A 167 -28.51 -5.72 2.98
CA GLU A 167 -27.54 -4.81 2.36
C GLU A 167 -26.50 -4.45 3.42
N VAL A 168 -25.26 -4.84 3.17
CA VAL A 168 -24.13 -4.66 4.08
C VAL A 168 -23.24 -3.55 3.55
N THR A 169 -22.96 -2.55 4.37
CA THR A 169 -22.03 -1.46 4.03
C THR A 169 -20.96 -1.33 5.12
N ASN A 170 -19.80 -0.82 4.75
CA ASN A 170 -18.67 -0.63 5.65
C ASN A 170 -18.21 0.84 5.68
N LEU A 171 -18.50 1.52 6.79
CA LEU A 171 -18.13 2.91 7.06
C LEU A 171 -17.02 2.98 8.12
N SER A 172 -15.90 2.32 7.86
CA SER A 172 -14.71 2.39 8.72
C SER A 172 -13.59 3.17 8.06
N ASP A 173 -12.69 3.70 8.89
CA ASP A 173 -11.40 4.23 8.46
C ASP A 173 -10.29 3.75 9.40
N ALA A 174 -9.06 3.75 8.90
CA ALA A 174 -7.92 3.29 9.69
C ALA A 174 -7.50 4.35 10.70
N GLY A 175 -7.26 3.93 11.95
CA GLY A 175 -6.78 4.82 13.02
C GLY A 175 -7.86 5.69 13.67
N THR A 176 -9.13 5.40 13.43
CA THR A 176 -10.25 6.07 14.10
C THR A 176 -10.56 5.46 15.46
N ASP A 177 -11.02 6.29 16.39
CA ASP A 177 -11.41 5.89 17.74
C ASP A 177 -12.94 5.89 17.92
N LEU A 178 -13.38 5.63 19.15
CA LEU A 178 -14.80 5.62 19.50
C LEU A 178 -15.47 6.99 19.31
N PHE A 179 -14.77 8.09 19.61
CA PHE A 179 -15.33 9.43 19.48
C PHE A 179 -15.64 9.78 18.02
N TRP A 180 -14.76 9.34 17.10
CA TRP A 180 -15.01 9.47 15.67
C TRP A 180 -16.25 8.69 15.24
N VAL A 181 -16.41 7.45 15.69
CA VAL A 181 -17.58 6.61 15.37
C VAL A 181 -18.87 7.24 15.91
N GLU A 182 -18.86 7.72 17.16
CA GLU A 182 -20.00 8.41 17.76
C GLU A 182 -20.37 9.69 16.99
N GLY A 183 -19.37 10.46 16.57
CA GLY A 183 -19.55 11.65 15.75
C GLY A 183 -20.21 11.31 14.42
N LEU A 184 -19.71 10.28 13.73
CA LEU A 184 -20.27 9.82 12.46
C LEU A 184 -21.74 9.36 12.61
N LEU A 185 -22.05 8.62 13.68
CA LEU A 185 -23.42 8.18 13.94
C LEU A 185 -24.37 9.34 14.18
N LYS A 186 -23.95 10.36 14.93
CA LYS A 186 -24.74 11.58 15.14
C LYS A 186 -25.00 12.29 13.81
N GLU A 187 -23.98 12.44 12.98
CA GLU A 187 -24.11 13.11 11.67
C GLU A 187 -25.01 12.35 10.67
N LEU A 188 -25.04 11.01 10.73
CA LEU A 188 -25.81 10.19 9.80
C LEU A 188 -27.29 10.01 10.18
N PHE A 189 -27.63 10.08 11.47
CA PHE A 189 -28.95 9.70 11.98
C PHE A 189 -29.67 10.80 12.78
N GLN A 190 -29.05 11.95 13.00
CA GLN A 190 -29.68 13.14 13.61
C GLN A 190 -29.84 14.26 12.58
#